data_AF-A0A936ZCU5-F1
#
_entry.id   AF-A0A936ZCU5-F1
#
_cell.length_a   1.000
_cell.length_b   1.000
_cell.length_c   1.000
_cell.angle_alpha   90.00
_cell.angle_beta   90.00
_cell.angle_gamma   90.00
#
_symmetry.space_group_name_H-M   'P 1'
#
loop_
_entity.id
_entity.type
_entity.pdbx_description
1 polymer ?
#
loop_
_entity_poly.entity_id
_entity_poly.type
_entity_poly.pdbx_seq_one_letter_code
_entity_poly.pdbx_strand_id
1 'polypeptide(L)' 'MSDDTIQYLVLDRCVPTCNMARYYVLSIETSLFGDACLIREWGRIGRPGQRRVELYENQSCAVEA' A
#
# COMPACT_ATOMS: atom_id res chain seq x y z
N MET A 1 11.94 9.41 -20.62
CA MET A 1 10.59 8.85 -20.44
C MET A 1 10.54 8.38 -19.01
N SER A 2 10.27 9.31 -18.11
CA SER A 2 10.21 9.08 -16.67
C SER A 2 8.83 8.57 -16.35
N ASP A 3 8.74 7.25 -16.27
CA ASP A 3 7.93 6.45 -15.34
C ASP A 3 7.00 7.27 -14.42
N ASP A 4 5.73 7.31 -14.76
CA ASP A 4 4.62 7.56 -13.83
C ASP A 4 4.41 6.30 -12.94
N THR A 5 5.49 5.75 -12.39
CA THR A 5 5.40 4.58 -11.52
C THR A 5 4.92 5.04 -10.16
N ILE A 6 3.63 4.85 -9.89
CA ILE A 6 3.02 5.16 -8.60
C ILE A 6 3.72 4.34 -7.51
N GLN A 7 4.59 4.98 -6.74
CA GLN A 7 5.25 4.37 -5.58
C GLN A 7 4.34 4.34 -4.34
N TYR A 8 3.27 5.14 -4.35
CA TYR A 8 2.39 5.33 -3.20
C TYR A 8 0.97 5.57 -3.67
N LEU A 9 0.04 4.71 -3.25
CA LEU A 9 -1.38 4.80 -3.59
C LEU A 9 -2.22 4.82 -2.30
N VAL A 10 -3.10 5.81 -2.19
CA VAL A 10 -4.06 5.93 -1.10
C VAL A 10 -5.46 5.78 -1.66
N LEU A 11 -6.21 4.85 -1.10
CA LEU A 11 -7.61 4.62 -1.40
C LEU A 11 -8.43 4.76 -0.13
N ASP A 12 -9.53 5.47 -0.21
CA ASP A 12 -10.53 5.51 0.84
C ASP A 12 -11.90 5.05 0.32
N ARG A 13 -12.70 4.50 1.21
CA ARG A 13 -14.09 4.13 0.93
C ARG A 13 -14.96 4.53 2.09
N CYS A 14 -15.82 5.51 1.83
CA CYS A 14 -16.80 6.03 2.78
C CYS A 14 -18.22 5.82 2.26
N VAL A 15 -18.99 4.95 2.94
CA VAL A 15 -20.42 4.71 2.66
C VAL A 15 -21.17 4.80 4.00
N PRO A 16 -21.73 5.99 4.34
CA PRO A 16 -22.37 6.22 5.63
C PRO A 16 -23.55 5.30 5.92
N THR A 17 -24.38 5.01 4.91
CA THR A 17 -25.55 4.13 5.00
C THR A 17 -25.20 2.69 5.39
N CYS A 18 -23.95 2.28 5.17
CA CYS A 18 -23.44 0.96 5.52
C CYS A 18 -22.48 0.98 6.72
N ASN A 19 -22.38 2.09 7.46
CA ASN A 19 -21.42 2.29 8.55
C ASN A 19 -19.96 1.97 8.11
N MET A 20 -19.63 2.30 6.86
CA MET A 20 -18.36 1.96 6.23
C MET A 20 -17.49 3.21 6.07
N ALA A 21 -16.32 3.19 6.70
CA ALA A 21 -15.28 4.19 6.53
C ALA A 21 -13.93 3.46 6.62
N ARG A 22 -13.39 3.04 5.47
CA ARG A 22 -12.17 2.23 5.39
C ARG A 22 -11.12 2.92 4.54
N TYR A 23 -9.86 2.64 4.83
CA TYR A 23 -8.73 3.04 4.02
C TYR A 23 -7.94 1.81 3.57
N TYR A 24 -7.21 1.99 2.47
CA TYR A 24 -6.24 1.04 1.95
C TYR A 24 -5.07 1.84 1.36
N VAL A 25 -3.86 1.57 1.82
CA VAL A 25 -2.63 2.21 1.37
C VAL A 25 -1.69 1.14 0.84
N LEU A 26 -1.13 1.40 -0.34
CA LEU A 26 -0.07 0.61 -0.95
C LEU A 26 1.15 1.49 -1.13
N SER A 27 2.31 1.04 -0.66
CA SER A 27 3.59 1.68 -0.96
C SER A 27 4.65 0.68 -1.37
N ILE A 28 5.46 1.06 -2.34
CA ILE A 28 6.66 0.31 -2.72
C ILE A 28 7.87 1.07 -2.18
N GLU A 29 8.63 0.39 -1.34
CA GLU A 29 9.80 0.95 -0.67
C GLU A 29 11.02 0.03 -0.87
N THR A 30 12.21 0.58 -0.75
CA THR A 30 13.45 -0.22 -0.76
C THR A 30 13.79 -0.64 0.67
N SER A 31 14.10 -1.91 0.87
CA SER A 31 14.58 -2.46 2.14
C SER A 31 15.96 -1.94 2.50
N LEU A 32 16.37 -2.06 3.77
CA LEU A 32 17.74 -1.72 4.21
C LEU A 32 18.83 -2.51 3.46
N PHE A 33 18.48 -3.66 2.88
CA PHE A 33 19.39 -4.54 2.14
C PHE A 33 19.29 -4.36 0.63
N GLY A 34 18.45 -3.44 0.14
CA GLY A 34 18.28 -3.15 -1.28
C GLY A 34 17.16 -3.93 -1.98
N ASP A 35 16.48 -4.83 -1.28
CA ASP A 35 15.32 -5.57 -1.81
C ASP A 35 14.10 -4.66 -1.98
N ALA A 36 13.16 -5.04 -2.85
CA ALA A 36 11.90 -4.31 -2.99
C ALA A 36 10.87 -4.77 -1.95
N CYS A 37 10.19 -3.83 -1.31
CA CYS A 37 9.15 -4.09 -0.31
C CYS A 37 7.83 -3.52 -0.79
N LEU A 38 6.78 -4.34 -0.85
CA LEU A 38 5.41 -3.86 -0.92
C LEU A 38 4.82 -3.79 0.47
N ILE A 39 4.36 -2.62 0.86
CA ILE A 39 3.73 -2.35 2.14
C ILE A 39 2.25 -2.12 1.88
N ARG A 40 1.42 -2.91 2.57
CA ARG A 40 -0.04 -2.83 2.52
C ARG A 40 -0.52 -2.40 3.90
N GLU A 41 -1.25 -1.29 3.98
CA GLU A 41 -1.91 -0.85 5.21
C GLU A 41 -3.41 -0.72 4.98
N TRP A 42 -4.22 -1.22 5.92
CA TRP A 42 -5.66 -1.17 5.79
C TRP A 42 -6.34 -1.09 7.14
N GLY A 43 -7.50 -0.46 7.18
CA GLY A 43 -8.21 -0.31 8.42
C GLY A 43 -9.47 0.53 8.31
N ARG A 44 -10.05 0.82 9.47
CA ARG A 44 -11.15 1.77 9.59
C ARG A 44 -10.56 3.16 9.80
N ILE A 45 -11.08 4.17 9.11
CA ILE A 45 -10.60 5.55 9.24
C ILE A 45 -10.78 6.01 10.69
N GLY A 46 -9.74 6.62 11.27
CA GLY A 46 -9.71 7.08 12.67
C GLY A 46 -9.44 5.99 13.71
N ARG A 47 -9.05 4.77 13.30
CA ARG A 47 -8.66 3.67 14.18
C ARG A 47 -7.33 3.07 13.74
N PRO A 48 -6.57 2.43 14.64
CA PRO A 48 -5.42 1.61 14.26
C PRO A 48 -5.86 0.53 13.25
N GLY A 49 -5.14 0.44 12.14
CA GLY A 49 -5.34 -0.60 11.14
C GLY A 49 -4.37 -1.76 11.29
N GLN A 50 -4.24 -2.53 10.22
CA GLN A 50 -3.25 -3.58 10.04
C GLN A 50 -2.24 -3.15 8.98
N ARG A 51 -1.02 -3.68 9.10
CA ARG A 51 0.08 -3.46 8.18
C ARG A 51 0.69 -4.81 7.83
N ARG A 52 1.01 -4.99 6.55
CA ARG A 52 1.73 -6.14 6.03
C ARG A 52 2.86 -5.66 5.14
N VAL A 53 4.02 -6.30 5.29
CA VAL A 53 5.21 -6.05 4.48
C VAL A 53 5.52 -7.34 3.74
N GLU A 54 5.71 -7.24 2.43
CA GLU A 54 6.06 -8.35 1.56
C GLU A 54 7.33 -7.99 0.79
N LEU A 55 8.31 -8.89 0.82
CA LEU A 55 9.61 -8.71 0.18
C LEU A 55 9.60 -9.35 -1.21
N TYR A 56 10.24 -8.67 -2.16
CA TYR A 56 10.36 -9.07 -3.55
C TYR A 56 11.80 -8.85 -4.02
N GLU A 57 12.23 -9.67 -4.99
CA GLU A 57 13.60 -9.62 -5.54
C GLU A 57 13.90 -8.29 -6.24
N ASN A 58 12.90 -7.65 -6.84
CA ASN A 58 13.04 -6.39 -7.55
C ASN A 58 11.73 -5.59 -7.55
N GLN A 59 11.82 -4.32 -7.92
CA GLN A 59 10.70 -3.38 -7.91
C GLN A 59 9.58 -3.79 -8.87
N SER A 60 9.91 -4.34 -10.03
CA SER A 60 8.92 -4.80 -11.01
C SER A 60 8.03 -5.89 -10.42
N CYS A 61 8.61 -6.86 -9.71
CA CYS A 61 7.85 -7.89 -9.01
C CYS A 61 6.93 -7.32 -7.91
N ALA A 62 7.35 -6.23 -7.24
CA ALA A 62 6.53 -5.56 -6.25
C ALA A 62 5.39 -4.73 -6.88
N VAL A 63 5.60 -4.15 -8.06
CA VAL A 63 4.57 -3.38 -8.80
C VAL A 63 3.44 -4.28 -9.32
N GLU A 64 3.77 -5.48 -9.78
CA GLU A 64 2.79 -6.43 -10.35
C GLU A 64 1.93 -7.17 -9.30
N ALA A 65 2.21 -7.01 -8.00
CA ALA A 65 1.63 -7.82 -6.93
C ALA A 65 0.38 -7.22 -6.24
#